data_AF-A0A7X1NVK2-F1
#
_entry.id   AF-A0A7X1NVK2-F1
#
_cell.length_a   1.000
_cell.length_b   1.000
_cell.length_c   1.000
_cell.angle_alpha   90.00
_cell.angle_beta   90.00
_cell.angle_gamma   90.00
#
_symmetry.space_group_name_H-M   'P 1'
#
loop_
_entity.id
_entity.type
_entity.pdbx_description
1 polymer ?
#
loop_
_entity_poly.entity_id
_entity_poly.type
_entity_poly.pdbx_seq_one_letter_code
_entity_poly.pdbx_strand_id
1 'polypeptide(L)'
;MPWQVELARYLGQHFRPGDTRRTYGRAARRQGSTPDLIRPTRVVDQEREAQVLGVLIDTSGNMDERTLGLALGALSTTAQTLNIDLLRVVTCDAGAHDLGWRSPWAAGSGVTLVGGGGTVLQPGVDLSRTVKDVPVDMPLLIITDGYFKPELHVPGEHAWLLDSHGELAIPSQAPVFRIRAR
;
A
#
# COMPACT_ATOMS: atom_id res chain seq x y z
N MET A 1 14.44 -1.26 15.76
CA MET A 1 13.84 -0.08 15.12
C MET A 1 12.31 -0.21 15.17
N PRO A 2 11.51 0.87 15.11
CA PRO A 2 10.07 0.75 14.96
C PRO A 2 9.73 0.08 13.63
N TRP A 3 8.75 -0.82 13.60
CA TRP A 3 8.36 -1.58 12.41
C TRP A 3 7.93 -0.66 11.24
N GLN A 4 7.37 0.51 11.54
CA GLN A 4 6.99 1.51 10.53
C GLN A 4 8.19 2.02 9.74
N VAL A 5 9.35 2.16 10.40
CA VAL A 5 10.59 2.65 9.76
C VAL A 5 11.17 1.56 8.85
N GLU A 6 11.09 0.30 9.26
CA GLU A 6 11.54 -0.83 8.46
C GLU A 6 10.64 -1.03 7.23
N LEU A 7 9.32 -0.93 7.40
CA LEU A 7 8.35 -0.93 6.32
C LEU A 7 8.63 0.21 5.32
N ALA A 8 8.82 1.44 5.79
CA ALA A 8 9.12 2.58 4.94
C ALA A 8 10.46 2.42 4.18
N ARG A 9 11.47 1.84 4.83
CA ARG A 9 12.76 1.55 4.19
C ARG A 9 12.63 0.50 3.09
N TYR A 10 11.85 -0.56 3.33
CA TYR A 10 11.59 -1.59 2.33
C TYR A 10 10.83 -1.01 1.14
N LEU A 11 9.68 -0.38 1.38
CA LEU A 11 8.89 0.21 0.30
C LEU A 11 9.68 1.28 -0.47
N GLY A 12 10.55 2.04 0.21
CA GLY A 12 11.43 3.02 -0.44
C GLY A 12 12.46 2.43 -1.41
N GLN A 13 12.66 1.11 -1.43
CA GLN A 13 13.49 0.44 -2.46
C GLN A 13 12.73 0.25 -3.78
N HIS A 14 11.40 0.23 -3.72
CA HIS A 14 10.52 0.00 -4.88
C HIS A 14 9.91 1.29 -5.42
N PHE A 15 9.81 2.31 -4.58
CA PHE A 15 9.25 3.60 -4.96
C PHE A 15 10.32 4.67 -5.02
N ARG A 16 10.32 5.45 -6.10
CA ARG A 16 11.14 6.65 -6.21
C ARG A 16 10.52 7.71 -5.28
N PRO A 17 11.26 8.23 -4.29
CA PRO A 17 10.87 9.47 -3.64
C PRO A 17 10.64 10.48 -4.75
N GLY A 18 9.46 11.11 -4.81
CA GLY A 18 9.12 12.01 -5.89
C GLY A 18 10.17 13.10 -5.97
N ASP A 19 11.00 13.06 -7.02
CA ASP A 19 11.85 14.18 -7.39
C ASP A 19 10.88 15.34 -7.62
N THR A 20 10.79 16.25 -6.65
CA THR A 20 10.11 17.52 -6.89
C THR A 20 11.08 18.32 -7.74
N ARG A 21 11.16 17.99 -9.04
CA ARG A 21 11.98 18.75 -9.96
C ARG A 21 11.38 20.14 -9.97
N ARG A 22 12.06 21.11 -9.33
CA ARG A 22 11.73 22.53 -9.48
C ARG A 22 12.04 22.89 -10.92
N THR A 23 11.08 22.69 -11.79
CA THR A 23 11.17 23.19 -13.15
C THR A 23 10.92 24.69 -13.05
N TYR A 24 11.95 25.49 -13.30
CA TYR A 24 11.81 26.93 -13.55
C TYR A 24 11.16 27.12 -14.94
N GLY A 25 9.97 26.54 -15.12
CA GLY A 25 9.18 26.68 -16.34
C GLY A 25 8.66 28.11 -16.40
N ARG A 26 9.10 28.86 -17.42
CA ARG A 26 8.56 30.18 -17.75
C ARG A 26 7.04 30.08 -17.84
N ALA A 27 6.33 30.80 -16.98
CA ALA A 27 4.88 30.92 -17.06
C ALA A 27 4.48 31.41 -18.46
N ALA A 28 3.42 30.83 -19.01
CA ALA A 28 2.83 31.25 -20.27
C ALA A 28 2.54 32.76 -20.24
N ARG A 29 2.91 33.46 -21.32
CA ARG A 29 2.69 34.90 -21.50
C ARG A 29 1.19 35.24 -21.56
N ARG A 30 0.55 35.39 -20.40
CA ARG A 30 -0.64 36.24 -20.19
C ARG A 30 -0.47 36.94 -18.84
N GLN A 31 0.37 37.97 -18.89
CA GLN A 31 0.74 38.81 -17.76
C GLN A 31 -0.30 39.93 -17.65
N GLY A 32 -1.19 39.81 -16.67
CA GLY A 32 -1.98 40.92 -16.12
C GLY A 32 -1.45 41.25 -14.73
N SER A 33 -0.60 42.27 -14.65
CA SER A 33 -0.17 43.04 -13.46
C SER A 33 0.30 42.29 -12.19
N THR A 34 1.54 41.77 -12.18
CA THR A 34 2.50 41.92 -11.05
C THR A 34 3.91 41.54 -11.54
N PRO A 35 4.83 42.50 -11.78
CA PRO A 35 6.07 42.17 -12.51
C PRO A 35 7.20 41.49 -11.72
N ASP A 36 7.13 41.36 -10.38
CA ASP A 36 8.36 41.12 -9.61
C ASP A 36 8.29 40.07 -8.49
N LEU A 37 7.42 39.06 -8.64
CA LEU A 37 7.43 37.89 -7.76
C LEU A 37 7.48 36.61 -8.61
N ILE A 38 8.65 35.97 -8.63
CA ILE A 38 8.76 34.58 -9.09
C ILE A 38 7.99 33.72 -8.08
N ARG A 39 6.76 33.34 -8.40
CA ARG A 39 6.03 32.30 -7.64
C ARG A 39 6.51 30.93 -8.11
N PRO A 40 7.11 30.10 -7.24
CA PRO A 40 7.36 28.71 -7.58
C PRO A 40 6.01 28.02 -7.81
N THR A 41 5.69 27.75 -9.07
CA THR A 41 4.55 26.91 -9.43
C THR A 41 5.04 25.47 -9.38
N ARG A 42 4.45 24.64 -8.50
CA ARG A 42 4.59 23.19 -8.56
C ARG A 42 3.90 22.73 -9.85
N VAL A 43 4.67 22.63 -10.93
CA VAL A 43 4.25 21.82 -12.07
C VAL A 43 4.47 20.38 -11.62
N VAL A 44 3.39 19.70 -11.24
CA VAL A 44 3.41 18.25 -11.08
C VAL A 44 3.70 17.71 -12.47
N ASP A 45 4.78 16.94 -12.64
CA ASP A 45 5.11 16.28 -13.92
C ASP A 45 3.92 15.41 -14.33
N GLN A 46 3.14 15.87 -15.31
CA GLN A 46 2.00 15.12 -15.86
C GLN A 46 2.46 13.87 -16.65
N GLU A 47 3.78 13.69 -16.84
CA GLU A 47 4.40 12.59 -17.60
C GLU A 47 4.95 11.47 -16.71
N ARG A 48 4.86 11.59 -15.38
CA ARG A 48 5.33 10.52 -14.49
C ARG A 48 4.30 9.39 -14.41
N GLU A 49 4.75 8.16 -14.68
CA GLU A 49 3.95 6.96 -14.42
C GLU A 49 3.53 6.91 -12.94
N ALA A 50 2.25 6.61 -12.69
CA ALA A 50 1.71 6.54 -11.34
C ALA A 50 2.42 5.42 -10.55
N GLN A 51 2.89 5.76 -9.35
CA GLN A 51 3.42 4.77 -8.42
C GLN A 51 2.28 4.07 -7.71
N VAL A 52 2.17 2.77 -7.91
CA VAL A 52 1.06 1.98 -7.36
C VAL A 52 1.55 0.85 -6.47
N LEU A 53 0.77 0.52 -5.44
CA LEU A 53 1.05 -0.55 -4.49
C LEU A 53 -0.17 -1.47 -4.38
N GLY A 54 0.02 -2.77 -4.46
CA GLY A 54 -1.00 -3.74 -4.10
C GLY A 54 -1.11 -3.87 -2.60
N VAL A 55 -2.33 -3.93 -2.07
CA VAL A 55 -2.59 -4.13 -0.64
C VAL A 55 -3.60 -5.23 -0.49
N LEU A 56 -3.16 -6.35 0.09
CA LEU A 56 -4.00 -7.47 0.45
C LEU A 56 -4.29 -7.40 1.95
N ILE A 57 -5.55 -7.35 2.34
CA ILE A 57 -5.97 -7.21 3.74
C ILE A 57 -6.74 -8.46 4.15
N ASP A 58 -6.18 -9.21 5.08
CA ASP A 58 -6.91 -10.23 5.81
C ASP A 58 -7.97 -9.55 6.69
N THR A 59 -9.23 -9.90 6.45
CA THR A 59 -10.38 -9.39 7.23
C THR A 59 -10.99 -10.49 8.09
N SER A 60 -10.27 -11.57 8.35
CA SER A 60 -10.76 -12.65 9.19
C SER A 60 -10.98 -12.22 10.64
N GLY A 61 -11.83 -12.95 11.35
CA GLY A 61 -12.23 -12.62 12.72
C GLY A 61 -11.11 -12.67 13.77
N ASN A 62 -9.91 -13.10 13.40
CA ASN A 62 -8.74 -13.12 14.27
C ASN A 62 -7.93 -11.80 14.20
N MET A 63 -8.19 -10.96 13.19
CA MET A 63 -7.64 -9.61 13.10
C MET A 63 -8.36 -8.65 14.05
N ASP A 64 -7.59 -7.85 14.78
CA ASP A 64 -8.09 -6.80 15.68
C ASP A 64 -8.23 -5.44 14.96
N GLU A 65 -9.33 -4.72 15.23
CA GLU A 65 -9.60 -3.41 14.63
C GLU A 65 -8.49 -2.40 14.91
N ARG A 66 -7.90 -2.43 16.12
CA ARG A 66 -6.82 -1.52 16.49
C ARG A 66 -5.53 -1.88 15.75
N THR A 67 -5.17 -3.16 15.64
CA THR A 67 -4.03 -3.61 14.81
C THR A 67 -4.22 -3.19 13.35
N LEU A 68 -5.39 -3.43 12.77
CA LEU A 68 -5.69 -3.02 11.39
C LEU A 68 -5.62 -1.49 11.22
N GLY A 69 -6.15 -0.73 12.18
CA GLY A 69 -6.07 0.73 12.18
C GLY A 69 -4.62 1.24 12.23
N LEU A 70 -3.75 0.62 13.03
CA LEU A 70 -2.32 0.93 13.06
C LEU A 70 -1.64 0.61 11.73
N ALA A 71 -1.98 -0.53 11.13
CA ALA A 71 -1.47 -0.95 9.83
C ALA A 71 -1.82 0.07 8.73
N LEU A 72 -3.11 0.41 8.62
CA LEU A 72 -3.62 1.34 7.62
C LEU A 72 -3.10 2.77 7.83
N GLY A 73 -2.98 3.21 9.09
CA GLY A 73 -2.41 4.52 9.42
C GLY A 73 -0.93 4.63 9.04
N ALA A 74 -0.14 3.59 9.32
CA ALA A 74 1.25 3.52 8.91
C ALA A 74 1.39 3.46 7.38
N LEU A 75 0.59 2.62 6.71
CA LEU A 75 0.54 2.53 5.26
C LEU A 75 0.22 3.88 4.62
N SER A 76 -0.80 4.59 5.09
CA SER A 76 -1.15 5.92 4.60
C SER A 76 0.01 6.91 4.74
N THR A 77 0.68 6.93 5.90
CA THR A 77 1.82 7.82 6.17
C THR A 77 3.03 7.47 5.29
N THR A 78 3.35 6.18 5.16
CA THR A 78 4.45 5.69 4.33
C THR A 78 4.19 5.96 2.85
N ALA A 79 2.99 5.70 2.37
CA ALA A 79 2.59 5.97 0.99
C ALA A 79 2.71 7.47 0.65
N GLN A 80 2.28 8.36 1.55
CA GLN A 80 2.49 9.81 1.38
C GLN A 80 3.98 10.17 1.31
N THR A 81 4.80 9.61 2.19
CA THR A 81 6.25 9.87 2.24
C THR A 81 6.95 9.42 0.96
N LEU A 82 6.53 8.29 0.41
CA LEU A 82 7.11 7.68 -0.79
C LEU A 82 6.45 8.16 -2.09
N ASN A 83 5.46 9.07 -2.01
CA ASN A 83 4.65 9.53 -3.15
C ASN A 83 4.03 8.38 -3.95
N ILE A 84 3.47 7.39 -3.24
CA ILE A 84 2.63 6.34 -3.83
C ILE A 84 1.28 6.98 -4.15
N ASP A 85 0.88 6.94 -5.42
CA ASP A 85 -0.28 7.65 -5.94
C ASP A 85 -1.58 6.87 -5.65
N LEU A 86 -1.56 5.55 -5.86
CA LEU A 86 -2.74 4.70 -5.70
C LEU A 86 -2.39 3.36 -5.04
N LEU A 87 -3.36 2.84 -4.31
CA LEU A 87 -3.36 1.51 -3.72
C LEU A 87 -4.41 0.66 -4.43
N ARG A 88 -4.06 -0.55 -4.87
CA ARG A 88 -5.07 -1.54 -5.26
C ARG A 88 -5.40 -2.38 -4.04
N VAL A 89 -6.60 -2.19 -3.48
CA VAL A 89 -6.98 -2.84 -2.21
C VAL A 89 -7.86 -4.05 -2.49
N VAL A 90 -7.44 -5.19 -1.96
CA VAL A 90 -8.18 -6.46 -1.98
C VAL A 90 -8.33 -6.96 -0.54
N THR A 91 -9.52 -7.35 -0.14
CA THR A 91 -9.76 -7.96 1.17
C THR A 91 -9.99 -9.47 1.03
N CYS A 92 -9.55 -10.24 2.00
CA CYS A 92 -9.72 -11.69 2.03
C CYS A 92 -10.29 -12.18 3.35
N ASP A 93 -11.29 -13.04 3.26
CA ASP A 93 -11.83 -13.85 4.35
C ASP A 93 -12.11 -15.29 3.84
N ALA A 94 -13.37 -15.72 3.83
CA ALA A 94 -13.84 -16.89 3.10
C ALA A 94 -13.79 -16.70 1.56
N GLY A 95 -13.70 -15.46 1.08
CA GLY A 95 -13.50 -15.12 -0.33
C GLY A 95 -12.61 -13.88 -0.50
N ALA A 96 -12.23 -13.59 -1.75
CA ALA A 96 -11.51 -12.36 -2.10
C ALA A 96 -12.46 -11.31 -2.67
N HIS A 97 -12.37 -10.09 -2.14
CA HIS A 97 -13.17 -8.95 -2.55
C HIS A 97 -12.27 -7.81 -3.02
N ASP A 98 -12.42 -7.43 -4.28
CA ASP A 98 -11.70 -6.32 -4.87
C ASP A 98 -12.38 -5.00 -4.51
N LEU A 99 -11.75 -4.23 -3.64
CA LEU A 99 -12.24 -2.88 -3.35
C LEU A 99 -11.86 -1.92 -4.48
N GLY A 100 -10.87 -2.25 -5.30
CA GLY A 100 -10.43 -1.42 -6.41
C GLY A 100 -9.33 -0.43 -6.05
N TRP A 101 -9.12 0.56 -6.91
CA TRP A 101 -8.15 1.63 -6.68
C TRP A 101 -8.61 2.56 -5.55
N ARG A 102 -7.68 2.91 -4.66
CA ARG A 102 -7.88 3.83 -3.54
C ARG A 102 -6.71 4.80 -3.42
N SER A 103 -6.98 6.00 -2.97
CA SER A 103 -5.91 6.89 -2.51
C SER A 103 -5.32 6.36 -1.19
N PRO A 104 -4.07 6.72 -0.85
CA PRO A 104 -3.46 6.32 0.42
C PRO A 104 -4.28 6.65 1.67
N TRP A 105 -4.98 7.81 1.67
CA TRP A 105 -5.82 8.23 2.80
C TRP A 105 -7.15 7.49 2.88
N ALA A 106 -7.59 6.82 1.81
CA ALA A 106 -8.81 6.02 1.74
C ALA A 106 -8.54 4.51 1.75
N ALA A 107 -7.33 4.08 2.14
CA ALA A 107 -6.92 2.67 2.13
C ALA A 107 -7.87 1.77 2.94
N GLY A 108 -8.38 2.27 4.07
CA GLY A 108 -9.32 1.55 4.93
C GLY A 108 -10.80 1.69 4.53
N SER A 109 -11.11 2.54 3.54
CA SER A 109 -12.50 2.83 3.19
C SER A 109 -13.18 1.62 2.56
N GLY A 110 -14.21 1.10 3.23
CA GLY A 110 -14.94 -0.10 2.81
C GLY A 110 -14.32 -1.41 3.28
N VAL A 111 -13.25 -1.36 4.08
CA VAL A 111 -12.72 -2.54 4.78
C VAL A 111 -13.61 -2.79 5.99
N THR A 112 -14.13 -3.99 6.12
CA THR A 112 -14.93 -4.43 7.27
C THR A 112 -14.38 -5.77 7.71
N LEU A 113 -14.12 -5.92 9.01
CA LEU A 113 -13.72 -7.21 9.56
C LEU A 113 -14.93 -8.15 9.53
N VAL A 114 -14.74 -9.35 8.97
CA VAL A 114 -15.75 -10.37 8.82
C VAL A 114 -15.34 -11.58 9.66
N GLY A 115 -16.18 -11.94 10.63
CA GLY A 115 -16.05 -13.21 11.35
C GLY A 115 -16.51 -14.37 10.47
N GLY A 116 -15.81 -15.50 10.49
CA GLY A 116 -16.21 -16.62 9.62
C GLY A 116 -15.38 -17.90 9.65
N GLY A 117 -14.18 -17.89 10.24
CA GLY A 117 -13.33 -19.07 10.39
C GLY A 117 -12.75 -19.58 9.07
N GLY A 118 -11.44 -19.40 8.90
CA GLY A 118 -10.68 -19.89 7.74
C GLY A 118 -10.49 -18.82 6.67
N THR A 119 -9.26 -18.33 6.56
CA THR A 119 -8.86 -17.33 5.56
C THR A 119 -8.20 -18.01 4.36
N VAL A 120 -8.62 -17.65 3.15
CA VAL A 120 -7.94 -18.09 1.92
C VAL A 120 -7.35 -16.89 1.19
N LEU A 121 -6.03 -16.71 1.28
CA LEU A 121 -5.36 -15.53 0.69
C LEU A 121 -5.10 -15.66 -0.82
N GLN A 122 -4.95 -16.88 -1.36
CA GLN A 122 -4.56 -17.09 -2.76
C GLN A 122 -5.48 -16.38 -3.77
N PRO A 123 -6.82 -16.45 -3.66
CA PRO A 123 -7.70 -15.74 -4.58
C PRO A 123 -7.47 -14.22 -4.58
N GLY A 124 -7.10 -13.64 -3.44
CA GLY A 124 -6.82 -12.21 -3.37
C GLY A 124 -5.46 -11.84 -3.98
N VAL A 125 -4.46 -12.70 -3.84
CA VAL A 125 -3.18 -12.57 -4.57
C VAL A 125 -3.44 -12.63 -6.07
N ASP A 126 -4.16 -13.64 -6.55
CA ASP A 126 -4.47 -13.82 -7.98
C ASP A 126 -5.25 -12.62 -8.51
N LEU A 127 -6.25 -12.16 -7.75
CA LEU A 127 -7.04 -11.00 -8.12
C LEU A 127 -6.15 -9.74 -8.20
N SER A 128 -5.26 -9.50 -7.24
CA SER A 128 -4.36 -8.35 -7.26
C SER A 128 -3.41 -8.31 -8.46
N ARG A 129 -3.16 -9.46 -9.09
CA ARG A 129 -2.26 -9.62 -10.26
C ARG A 129 -2.98 -9.65 -11.60
N THR A 130 -4.25 -10.06 -11.63
CA THR A 130 -5.02 -10.26 -12.88
C THR A 130 -5.79 -9.04 -13.34
N VAL A 131 -5.90 -7.99 -12.50
CA VAL A 131 -6.57 -6.75 -12.87
C VAL A 131 -5.83 -6.06 -14.02
N LYS A 132 -6.60 -5.57 -14.99
CA LYS A 132 -6.09 -4.69 -16.05
C LYS A 132 -5.43 -3.45 -15.45
N ASP A 133 -4.42 -2.94 -16.14
CA ASP A 133 -3.71 -1.69 -15.79
C ASP A 133 -2.91 -1.78 -14.47
N VAL A 134 -2.60 -2.99 -14.00
CA VAL A 134 -1.66 -3.23 -12.90
C VAL A 134 -0.27 -3.54 -13.48
N PRO A 135 0.80 -2.84 -13.04
CA PRO A 135 2.17 -3.20 -13.40
C PRO A 135 2.50 -4.62 -12.94
N VAL A 136 3.16 -5.40 -13.81
CA VAL A 136 3.54 -6.80 -13.55
C VAL A 136 4.43 -6.91 -12.30
N ASP A 137 5.27 -5.90 -12.08
CA ASP A 137 6.24 -5.78 -10.99
C ASP A 137 5.72 -4.96 -9.79
N MET A 138 4.41 -4.63 -9.75
CA MET A 138 3.81 -3.90 -8.63
C MET A 138 4.09 -4.63 -7.30
N PRO A 139 4.71 -3.99 -6.30
CA PRO A 139 4.91 -4.62 -5.00
C PRO A 139 3.56 -4.93 -4.32
N LEU A 140 3.51 -6.00 -3.52
CA LEU A 140 2.33 -6.37 -2.74
C LEU A 140 2.62 -6.29 -1.24
N LEU A 141 1.81 -5.52 -0.50
CA LEU A 141 1.82 -5.53 0.96
C LEU A 141 0.66 -6.39 1.46
N ILE A 142 0.97 -7.45 2.22
CA ILE A 142 -0.03 -8.36 2.78
C ILE A 142 -0.17 -8.08 4.28
N ILE A 143 -1.37 -7.68 4.70
CA ILE A 143 -1.71 -7.40 6.10
C ILE A 143 -2.51 -8.59 6.62
N THR A 144 -2.01 -9.29 7.63
CA THR A 144 -2.63 -10.51 8.18
C THR A 144 -2.22 -10.75 9.63
N ASP A 145 -2.95 -11.61 10.33
CA ASP A 145 -2.54 -12.18 11.62
C ASP A 145 -1.73 -13.47 11.45
N GLY A 146 -1.54 -13.94 10.22
CA GLY A 146 -0.78 -15.15 9.90
C GLY A 146 -1.62 -16.43 9.87
N TYR A 147 -2.90 -16.37 10.23
CA TYR A 147 -3.80 -17.51 10.25
C TYR A 147 -4.60 -17.65 8.95
N PHE A 148 -3.95 -18.26 7.94
CA PHE A 148 -4.54 -18.53 6.64
C PHE A 148 -4.18 -19.92 6.13
N LYS A 149 -4.90 -20.40 5.11
CA LYS A 149 -4.59 -21.68 4.47
C LYS A 149 -3.17 -21.70 3.90
N PRO A 150 -2.34 -22.72 4.20
CA PRO A 150 -0.92 -22.73 3.84
C PRO A 150 -0.67 -22.84 2.33
N GLU A 151 -1.69 -23.20 1.53
CA GLU A 151 -1.61 -23.19 0.07
C GLU A 151 -1.61 -21.75 -0.46
N LEU A 152 -0.45 -21.09 -0.39
CA LEU A 152 -0.27 -19.73 -0.82
C LEU A 152 1.05 -19.54 -1.59
N HIS A 153 0.93 -19.00 -2.78
CA HIS A 153 2.01 -18.60 -3.66
C HIS A 153 1.87 -17.11 -3.99
N VAL A 154 2.85 -16.32 -3.52
CA VAL A 154 2.92 -14.89 -3.78
C VAL A 154 4.06 -14.61 -4.77
N PRO A 155 3.79 -14.44 -6.07
CA PRO A 155 4.82 -14.12 -7.04
C PRO A 155 5.25 -12.65 -6.91
N GLY A 156 6.53 -12.39 -7.21
CA GLY A 156 7.10 -11.05 -7.27
C GLY A 156 7.41 -10.42 -5.91
N GLU A 157 7.70 -9.11 -5.95
CA GLU A 157 8.03 -8.33 -4.76
C GLU A 157 6.84 -8.22 -3.81
N HIS A 158 7.05 -8.61 -2.56
CA HIS A 158 6.04 -8.50 -1.52
C HIS A 158 6.66 -8.41 -0.12
N ALA A 159 5.87 -7.93 0.83
CA ALA A 159 6.18 -7.98 2.24
C ALA A 159 4.94 -8.25 3.08
N TRP A 160 5.18 -8.72 4.29
CA TRP A 160 4.17 -9.06 5.27
C TRP A 160 4.13 -8.01 6.37
N LEU A 161 2.93 -7.53 6.68
CA LEU A 161 2.66 -6.75 7.86
C LEU A 161 1.77 -7.59 8.79
N LEU A 162 2.41 -8.20 9.78
CA LEU A 162 1.84 -9.21 10.65
C LEU A 162 1.37 -8.57 11.96
N ASP A 163 0.25 -9.05 12.50
CA ASP A 163 -0.11 -8.75 13.89
C ASP A 163 1.02 -9.15 14.88
N SER A 164 1.06 -8.50 16.05
CA SER A 164 2.05 -8.76 17.10
C SER A 164 2.10 -10.20 17.57
N HIS A 165 0.96 -10.88 17.58
CA HIS A 165 0.81 -12.23 18.11
C HIS A 165 0.79 -13.30 17.02
N GLY A 166 0.84 -12.86 15.76
CA GLY A 166 0.79 -13.72 14.60
C GLY A 166 2.11 -14.44 14.30
N GLU A 167 1.99 -15.63 13.73
CA GLU A 167 3.06 -16.32 13.02
C GLU A 167 2.55 -16.69 11.63
N LEU A 168 3.40 -16.54 10.61
CA LEU A 168 3.02 -16.94 9.26
C LEU A 168 2.85 -18.47 9.22
N ALA A 169 1.71 -18.92 8.71
CA ALA A 169 1.45 -20.34 8.46
C ALA A 169 2.42 -20.99 7.46
N ILE A 170 3.21 -20.18 6.73
CA ILE A 170 4.19 -20.62 5.74
C ILE A 170 5.56 -19.98 6.00
N PRO A 171 6.67 -20.66 5.63
CA PRO A 171 7.97 -20.00 5.56
C PRO A 171 7.95 -18.93 4.46
N SER A 172 8.51 -17.76 4.74
CA SER A 172 8.62 -16.65 3.80
C SER A 172 10.06 -16.14 3.73
N GLN A 173 10.57 -15.93 2.51
CA GLN A 173 11.82 -15.20 2.27
C GLN A 173 11.58 -13.68 2.17
N ALA A 174 10.32 -13.26 1.98
CA ALA A 174 9.95 -11.86 1.96
C ALA A 174 10.00 -11.24 3.37
N PRO A 175 10.30 -9.94 3.49
CA PRO A 175 10.33 -9.24 4.77
C PRO A 175 9.02 -9.37 5.54
N VAL A 176 9.14 -9.57 6.86
CA VAL A 176 8.01 -9.65 7.79
C VAL A 176 8.16 -8.56 8.84
N PHE A 177 7.24 -7.59 8.83
CA PHE A 177 7.15 -6.52 9.81
C PHE A 177 6.06 -6.86 10.81
N ARG A 178 6.37 -6.87 12.11
CA ARG A 178 5.38 -7.14 13.16
C ARG A 178 4.87 -5.84 13.77
N ILE A 179 3.56 -5.64 13.69
CA ILE A 179 2.88 -4.53 14.35
C ILE A 179 3.04 -4.74 15.85
N ARG A 180 3.48 -3.70 16.55
CA ARG A 180 3.48 -3.67 18.01
C ARG A 180 2.60 -2.52 18.46
N ALA A 181 1.41 -2.85 18.97
CA ALA A 181 0.61 -1.89 19.69
C ALA A 181 1.38 -1.53 20.97
N ARG A 182 1.64 -0.23 21.17
CA ARG A 182 2.16 0.27 22.45
C ARG A 182 1.06 0.32 23.49
#